data_AF-A0A6A4BN92-F1
#
_entry.id   AF-A0A6A4BN92-F1
#
_cell.length_a   1.000
_cell.length_b   1.000
_cell.length_c   1.000
_cell.angle_alpha   90.00
_cell.angle_beta   90.00
_cell.angle_gamma   90.00
#
_symmetry.space_group_name_H-M   'P 1'
#
loop_
_entity.id
_entity.type
_entity.pdbx_description
1 polymer ?
#
loop_
_entity_poly.entity_id
_entity_poly.type
_entity_poly.pdbx_seq_one_letter_code
_entity_poly.pdbx_strand_id
1 'polypeptide(L)'
;MKGGKRQVGKRRSGDKFKLSPSLFEVFADRYLAARNTHKGVDYQRLSTTEYFKGFKGHAEELRAKEPELKVLLKKALAEQREIDAGKPMKKIEALEEEVAMLNVQHNEDVVKCKQLEVDIKQQEEQHSLTISKMKESYEVEIGKLQSELNEVKAKNSALKEVVTGHGKSAELGGEVNEVKDKVAELDKKMEAETTRQAELVAFSNRLAEEERRLAAEADALKAERERLVAEAEDLKAGRKSVKDEWVKLEMEKSRHDLHVSTTKQSYADCQRAIDTAKDDRDVAIKNAGYLRYERDQEIKRANELKMKLDSYAACCDTEHCIETFVGKRIHDYLKMSRQEQCRVVVEKMKKINPKDAVSLEQDINEIFETRNLLCHEPGAVDKTDHLSFHQRCVSIQQCVEYLETQCD
;
A
#
# COMPACT_ATOMS: atom_id res chain seq x y z
N MET A 1 -36.07 26.14 37.08
CA MET A 1 -35.64 25.12 38.06
C MET A 1 -35.10 23.90 37.32
N LYS A 2 -34.06 23.27 37.87
CA LYS A 2 -33.19 22.25 37.25
C LYS A 2 -33.95 21.05 36.66
N GLY A 3 -33.87 20.85 35.34
CA GLY A 3 -34.28 19.60 34.68
C GLY A 3 -33.27 18.48 34.96
N GLY A 4 -33.76 17.40 35.58
CA GLY A 4 -32.97 16.29 36.09
C GLY A 4 -32.19 15.52 35.02
N LYS A 5 -31.00 15.05 35.40
CA LYS A 5 -30.19 14.10 34.62
C LYS A 5 -30.98 12.81 34.41
N ARG A 6 -31.25 12.44 33.16
CA ARG A 6 -31.78 11.12 32.78
C ARG A 6 -30.78 10.05 33.21
N GLN A 7 -31.16 9.17 34.14
CA GLN A 7 -30.42 7.94 34.42
C GLN A 7 -30.53 7.01 33.20
N VAL A 8 -29.39 6.59 32.66
CA VAL A 8 -29.30 5.54 31.63
C VAL A 8 -29.84 4.25 32.25
N GLY A 9 -30.97 3.76 31.75
CA GLY A 9 -31.67 2.60 32.30
C GLY A 9 -30.80 1.34 32.28
N LYS A 10 -30.91 0.52 33.34
CA LYS A 10 -30.30 -0.83 33.41
C LYS A 10 -30.93 -1.73 32.33
N ARG A 11 -30.11 -2.62 31.74
CA ARG A 11 -30.54 -3.65 30.79
C ARG A 11 -31.68 -4.50 31.39
N ARG A 12 -32.71 -4.81 30.60
CA ARG A 12 -33.80 -5.72 31.00
C ARG A 12 -33.29 -7.16 30.92
N SER A 13 -33.77 -8.04 31.80
CA SER A 13 -33.30 -9.44 31.96
C SER A 13 -33.57 -10.38 30.77
N GLY A 14 -33.83 -9.86 29.57
CA GLY A 14 -34.04 -10.61 28.33
C GLY A 14 -33.32 -10.03 27.11
N ASP A 15 -32.56 -8.95 27.25
CA ASP A 15 -31.81 -8.35 26.14
C ASP A 15 -30.56 -9.18 25.81
N LYS A 16 -30.52 -9.77 24.60
CA LYS A 16 -29.37 -10.55 24.14
C LYS A 16 -28.11 -9.68 24.06
N PHE A 17 -26.98 -10.21 24.52
CA PHE A 17 -25.68 -9.55 24.39
C PHE A 17 -25.26 -9.49 22.91
N LYS A 18 -25.36 -8.30 22.32
CA LYS A 18 -24.88 -8.02 20.96
C LYS A 18 -23.55 -7.26 21.01
N LEU A 19 -22.63 -7.65 20.13
CA LEU A 19 -21.41 -6.92 19.83
C LEU A 19 -21.63 -6.12 18.55
N SER A 20 -21.29 -4.83 18.57
CA SER A 20 -21.22 -4.03 17.33
C SER A 20 -19.97 -4.43 16.52
N PRO A 21 -19.93 -4.15 15.20
CA PRO A 21 -18.76 -4.39 14.38
C PRO A 21 -17.47 -3.80 14.97
N SER A 22 -17.53 -2.55 15.46
CA SER A 22 -16.40 -1.88 16.13
C SER A 22 -15.92 -2.58 17.41
N LEU A 23 -16.80 -3.26 18.13
CA LEU A 23 -16.42 -4.03 19.33
C LEU A 23 -15.80 -5.37 18.97
N PHE A 24 -16.12 -5.93 17.79
CA PHE A 24 -15.46 -7.12 17.28
C PHE A 24 -13.99 -6.84 16.93
N GLU A 25 -13.66 -5.65 16.43
CA GLU A 25 -12.26 -5.24 16.17
C GLU A 25 -11.44 -5.21 17.46
N VAL A 26 -11.93 -4.51 18.49
CA VAL A 26 -11.26 -4.45 19.80
C VAL A 26 -11.16 -5.85 20.43
N PHE A 27 -12.16 -6.71 20.21
CA PHE A 27 -12.12 -8.10 20.67
C PHE A 27 -11.06 -8.91 19.91
N ALA A 28 -10.96 -8.74 18.58
CA ALA A 28 -9.96 -9.37 17.73
C ALA A 28 -8.54 -9.05 18.18
N ASP A 29 -8.24 -7.77 18.42
CA ASP A 29 -6.91 -7.32 18.86
C ASP A 29 -6.49 -7.94 20.18
N ARG A 30 -7.42 -7.98 21.14
CA ARG A 30 -7.18 -8.57 22.46
C ARG A 30 -7.02 -10.09 22.38
N TYR A 31 -7.80 -10.73 21.51
CA TYR A 31 -7.71 -12.16 21.24
C TYR A 31 -6.36 -12.53 20.59
N LEU A 32 -5.91 -11.75 19.60
CA LEU A 32 -4.62 -11.92 18.94
C LEU A 32 -3.45 -11.68 19.90
N ALA A 33 -3.50 -10.62 20.72
CA ALA A 33 -2.47 -10.31 21.70
C ALA A 33 -2.32 -11.41 22.77
N ALA A 34 -3.43 -11.98 23.24
CA ALA A 34 -3.41 -13.12 24.16
C ALA A 34 -2.76 -14.34 23.49
N ARG A 35 -3.14 -14.63 22.24
CA ARG A 35 -2.59 -15.76 21.48
C ARG A 35 -1.09 -15.61 21.20
N ASN A 36 -0.62 -14.41 20.83
CA ASN A 36 0.78 -14.11 20.57
C ASN A 36 1.66 -14.23 21.82
N THR A 37 1.05 -14.08 23.00
CA THR A 37 1.74 -14.26 24.29
C THR A 37 1.52 -15.66 24.88
N HIS A 38 0.94 -16.60 24.11
CA HIS A 38 0.57 -17.95 24.54
C HIS A 38 -0.29 -17.99 25.81
N LYS A 39 -1.12 -16.98 26.01
CA LYS A 39 -2.04 -16.87 27.16
C LYS A 39 -3.49 -16.96 26.71
N GLY A 40 -4.36 -17.42 27.61
CA GLY A 40 -5.80 -17.34 27.41
C GLY A 40 -6.30 -15.90 27.49
N VAL A 41 -7.41 -15.59 26.80
CA VAL A 41 -8.06 -14.29 26.91
C VAL A 41 -8.68 -14.15 28.30
N ASP A 42 -8.29 -13.11 29.02
CA ASP A 42 -8.88 -12.75 30.31
C ASP A 42 -10.23 -12.03 30.09
N TYR A 43 -11.28 -12.84 29.90
CA TYR A 43 -12.64 -12.36 29.65
C TYR A 43 -13.21 -11.55 30.82
N GLN A 44 -12.78 -11.84 32.05
CA GLN A 44 -13.25 -11.14 33.23
C GLN A 44 -12.74 -9.72 33.23
N ARG A 45 -11.44 -9.53 33.00
CA ARG A 45 -10.85 -8.20 32.82
C ARG A 45 -11.41 -7.50 31.58
N LEU A 46 -11.54 -8.20 30.46
CA LEU A 46 -12.04 -7.62 29.21
C LEU A 46 -13.48 -7.08 29.36
N SER A 47 -14.35 -7.81 30.05
CA SER A 47 -15.74 -7.41 30.33
C SER A 47 -15.87 -6.14 31.18
N THR A 48 -14.82 -5.78 31.92
CA THR A 48 -14.79 -4.57 32.77
C THR A 48 -14.19 -3.35 32.07
N THR A 49 -13.66 -3.51 30.86
CA THR A 49 -13.09 -2.40 30.09
C THR A 49 -14.16 -1.43 29.60
N GLU A 50 -13.74 -0.22 29.25
CA GLU A 50 -14.69 0.82 28.80
C GLU A 50 -15.44 0.47 27.52
N TYR A 51 -14.84 -0.36 26.66
CA TYR A 51 -15.43 -0.80 25.40
C TYR A 51 -16.55 -1.82 25.60
N PHE A 52 -16.41 -2.71 26.58
CA PHE A 52 -17.37 -3.79 26.85
C PHE A 52 -18.25 -3.51 28.07
N LYS A 53 -18.57 -2.23 28.38
CA LYS A 53 -19.43 -1.84 29.51
C LYS A 53 -20.76 -2.64 29.57
N GLY A 54 -21.30 -3.01 28.42
CA GLY A 54 -22.52 -3.84 28.30
C GLY A 54 -22.37 -5.29 28.76
N PHE A 55 -21.14 -5.78 28.95
CA PHE A 55 -20.78 -7.14 29.39
C PHE A 55 -20.25 -7.18 30.82
N LYS A 56 -20.23 -6.04 31.54
CA LYS A 56 -19.69 -5.96 32.89
C LYS A 56 -20.38 -6.96 33.83
N GLY A 57 -19.61 -7.87 34.42
CA GLY A 57 -20.13 -8.94 35.28
C GLY A 57 -20.63 -10.18 34.54
N HIS A 58 -20.57 -10.20 33.21
CA HIS A 58 -21.04 -11.27 32.33
C HIS A 58 -19.92 -11.74 31.39
N ALA A 59 -18.77 -12.11 31.96
CA ALA A 59 -17.59 -12.53 31.20
C ALA A 59 -17.85 -13.79 30.33
N GLU A 60 -18.71 -14.69 30.79
CA GLU A 60 -19.08 -15.90 30.06
C GLU A 60 -19.86 -15.59 28.76
N GLU A 61 -20.69 -14.54 28.75
CA GLU A 61 -21.39 -14.08 27.55
C GLU A 61 -20.42 -13.51 26.51
N LEU A 62 -19.33 -12.89 26.96
CA LEU A 62 -18.26 -12.42 26.08
C LEU A 62 -17.42 -13.58 25.54
N ARG A 63 -17.15 -14.60 26.38
CA ARG A 63 -16.51 -15.85 25.95
C ARG A 63 -17.36 -16.59 24.91
N ALA A 64 -18.68 -16.60 25.06
CA ALA A 64 -19.59 -17.21 24.09
C ALA A 64 -19.54 -16.57 22.70
N LYS A 65 -18.97 -15.36 22.56
CA LYS A 65 -18.74 -14.68 21.28
C LYS A 65 -17.41 -15.01 20.61
N GLU A 66 -16.52 -15.74 21.28
CA GLU A 66 -15.23 -16.17 20.73
C GLU A 66 -15.37 -17.04 19.45
N PRO A 67 -16.33 -17.98 19.33
CA PRO A 67 -16.51 -18.75 18.09
C PRO A 67 -16.86 -17.87 16.88
N GLU A 68 -17.74 -16.88 17.09
CA GLU A 68 -18.15 -15.90 16.07
C GLU A 68 -16.95 -15.06 15.62
N LEU A 69 -16.13 -14.60 16.57
CA LEU A 69 -14.86 -13.91 16.29
C LEU A 69 -13.87 -14.77 15.49
N LYS A 70 -13.72 -16.05 15.85
CA LYS A 70 -12.83 -16.99 15.13
C LYS A 70 -13.24 -17.19 13.67
N VAL A 71 -14.54 -17.22 13.37
CA VAL A 71 -15.04 -17.31 12.00
C VAL A 71 -14.66 -16.06 11.21
N LEU A 72 -14.87 -14.87 11.77
CA LEU A 72 -14.49 -13.61 11.13
C LEU A 72 -12.98 -13.53 10.86
N LEU A 73 -12.14 -13.90 11.82
CA LEU A 73 -10.69 -13.93 11.66
C LEU A 73 -10.22 -14.94 10.60
N LYS A 74 -10.87 -16.12 10.51
CA LYS A 74 -10.58 -17.10 9.44
C LYS A 74 -10.95 -16.56 8.06
N LYS A 75 -12.09 -15.87 7.95
CA LYS A 75 -12.53 -15.25 6.69
C LYS A 75 -11.55 -14.15 6.26
N ALA A 76 -11.19 -13.26 7.16
CA ALA A 76 -10.19 -12.21 6.91
C ALA A 76 -8.82 -12.79 6.54
N LEU A 77 -8.40 -13.88 7.16
CA LEU A 77 -7.17 -14.58 6.79
C LEU A 77 -7.24 -15.20 5.38
N ALA A 78 -8.39 -15.70 4.97
CA ALA A 78 -8.60 -16.20 3.61
C ALA A 78 -8.55 -15.06 2.59
N GLU A 79 -9.21 -13.93 2.87
CA GLU A 79 -9.15 -12.71 2.05
C GLU A 79 -7.72 -12.18 1.94
N GLN A 80 -6.97 -12.12 3.04
CA GLN A 80 -5.56 -11.73 3.04
C GLN A 80 -4.70 -12.69 2.22
N ARG A 81 -4.94 -14.00 2.30
CA ARG A 81 -4.24 -15.01 1.49
C ARG A 81 -4.57 -14.90 0.00
N GLU A 82 -5.78 -14.47 -0.37
CA GLU A 82 -6.12 -14.20 -1.76
C GLU A 82 -5.38 -12.97 -2.30
N ILE A 83 -5.17 -11.94 -1.45
CA ILE A 83 -4.34 -10.78 -1.77
C ILE A 83 -2.86 -11.19 -1.90
N ASP A 84 -2.33 -11.91 -0.92
CA ASP A 84 -0.92 -12.35 -0.88
C ASP A 84 -0.60 -13.36 -2.00
N ALA A 85 -1.59 -14.13 -2.47
CA ALA A 85 -1.46 -15.03 -3.62
C ALA A 85 -1.45 -14.31 -4.98
N GLY A 86 -1.46 -12.97 -4.99
CA GLY A 86 -1.29 -12.16 -6.20
C GLY A 86 -2.48 -12.22 -7.17
N LYS A 87 -3.68 -12.54 -6.68
CA LYS A 87 -4.90 -12.42 -7.49
C LYS A 87 -5.09 -10.92 -7.78
N PRO A 88 -4.97 -10.46 -9.03
CA PRO A 88 -5.03 -9.03 -9.32
C PRO A 88 -6.42 -8.52 -8.96
N MET A 89 -6.48 -7.41 -8.21
CA MET A 89 -7.66 -6.55 -8.18
C MET A 89 -8.17 -6.36 -9.61
N LYS A 90 -9.50 -6.26 -9.79
CA LYS A 90 -10.13 -5.96 -11.09
C LYS A 90 -9.25 -4.96 -11.85
N LYS A 91 -8.85 -5.31 -13.07
CA LYS A 91 -7.98 -4.45 -13.90
C LYS A 91 -8.59 -3.05 -13.96
N ILE A 92 -7.75 -2.02 -14.04
CA ILE A 92 -8.19 -0.62 -14.09
C ILE A 92 -9.28 -0.42 -15.15
N GLU A 93 -9.14 -1.05 -16.32
CA GLU A 93 -10.16 -1.06 -17.39
C GLU A 93 -11.56 -1.53 -16.92
N ALA A 94 -11.63 -2.57 -16.09
CA ALA A 94 -12.90 -3.08 -15.57
C ALA A 94 -13.53 -2.14 -14.52
N LEU A 95 -12.71 -1.37 -13.80
CA LEU A 95 -13.20 -0.34 -12.88
C LEU A 95 -13.65 0.91 -13.64
N GLU A 96 -12.96 1.28 -14.71
CA GLU A 96 -13.34 2.39 -15.60
C GLU A 96 -14.69 2.10 -16.30
N GLU A 97 -14.91 0.87 -16.76
CA GLU A 97 -16.20 0.42 -17.29
C GLU A 97 -17.33 0.48 -16.26
N GLU A 98 -17.07 0.03 -15.03
CA GLU A 98 -18.06 0.06 -13.93
C GLU A 98 -18.42 1.51 -13.53
N VAL A 99 -17.43 2.41 -13.47
CA VAL A 99 -17.65 3.85 -13.22
C VAL A 99 -18.40 4.50 -14.37
N ALA A 100 -18.10 4.14 -15.63
CA ALA A 100 -18.81 4.68 -16.79
C ALA A 100 -20.30 4.27 -16.77
N MET A 101 -20.61 3.01 -16.47
CA MET A 101 -21.99 2.54 -16.32
C MET A 101 -22.72 3.24 -15.18
N LEU A 102 -22.07 3.40 -14.01
CA LEU A 102 -22.67 4.11 -12.87
C LEU A 102 -22.93 5.59 -13.17
N ASN A 103 -22.07 6.26 -13.95
CA ASN A 103 -22.29 7.64 -14.37
C ASN A 103 -23.48 7.78 -15.33
N VAL A 104 -23.66 6.83 -16.25
CA VAL A 104 -24.84 6.81 -17.13
C VAL A 104 -26.11 6.64 -16.30
N GLN A 105 -26.14 5.68 -15.37
CA GLN A 105 -27.28 5.47 -14.48
C GLN A 105 -27.59 6.71 -13.63
N HIS A 106 -26.56 7.34 -13.06
CA HIS A 106 -26.73 8.58 -12.29
C HIS A 106 -27.37 9.70 -13.11
N ASN A 107 -26.91 9.88 -14.36
CA ASN A 107 -27.48 10.89 -15.24
C ASN A 107 -28.94 10.60 -15.60
N GLU A 108 -29.30 9.34 -15.85
CA GLU A 108 -30.69 8.94 -16.07
C GLU A 108 -31.57 9.21 -14.84
N ASP A 109 -31.07 8.91 -13.64
CA ASP A 109 -31.81 9.12 -12.41
C ASP A 109 -31.98 10.63 -12.11
N VAL A 110 -30.97 11.46 -12.41
CA VAL A 110 -31.08 12.92 -12.32
C VAL A 110 -32.16 13.46 -13.27
N VAL A 111 -32.27 12.91 -14.48
CA VAL A 111 -33.33 13.29 -15.43
C VAL A 111 -34.71 12.89 -14.89
N LYS A 112 -34.86 11.67 -14.36
CA LYS A 112 -36.12 11.21 -13.74
C LYS A 112 -36.52 12.08 -12.54
N CYS A 113 -35.57 12.42 -11.66
CA CYS A 113 -35.83 13.31 -10.52
C CYS A 113 -36.31 14.70 -10.97
N LYS A 114 -35.69 15.28 -12.00
CA LYS A 114 -36.13 16.57 -12.56
C LYS A 114 -37.53 16.50 -13.13
N GLN A 115 -37.87 15.40 -13.81
CA GLN A 115 -39.22 15.20 -14.35
C GLN A 115 -40.26 15.09 -13.22
N LEU A 116 -39.99 14.30 -12.20
CA LEU A 116 -40.88 14.17 -11.04
C LEU A 116 -41.10 15.50 -10.31
N GLU A 117 -40.08 16.35 -10.22
CA GLU A 117 -40.22 17.68 -9.61
C GLU A 117 -41.17 18.59 -10.42
N VAL A 118 -41.16 18.48 -11.75
CA VAL A 118 -42.10 19.19 -12.62
C VAL A 118 -43.51 18.66 -12.42
N ASP A 119 -43.67 17.33 -12.40
CA ASP A 119 -44.98 16.68 -12.25
C ASP A 119 -45.63 17.04 -10.90
N ILE A 120 -44.84 17.07 -9.81
CA ILE A 120 -45.30 17.48 -8.48
C ILE A 120 -45.79 18.93 -8.49
N LYS A 121 -45.00 19.86 -9.05
CA LYS A 121 -45.40 21.28 -9.13
C LYS A 121 -46.70 21.46 -9.90
N GLN A 122 -46.85 20.75 -11.01
CA GLN A 122 -48.06 20.80 -11.82
C GLN A 122 -49.27 20.22 -11.08
N GLN A 123 -49.07 19.14 -10.31
CA GLN A 123 -50.12 18.55 -9.49
C GLN A 123 -50.53 19.47 -8.33
N GLU A 124 -49.57 20.11 -7.66
CA GLU A 124 -49.82 21.11 -6.60
C GLU A 124 -50.62 22.30 -7.12
N GLU A 125 -50.29 22.81 -8.31
CA GLU A 125 -51.03 23.90 -8.96
C GLU A 125 -52.48 23.47 -9.29
N GLN A 126 -52.68 22.26 -9.81
CA GLN A 126 -54.02 21.73 -10.09
C GLN A 126 -54.86 21.56 -8.82
N HIS A 127 -54.27 21.05 -7.73
CA HIS A 127 -54.95 20.94 -6.45
C HIS A 127 -55.30 22.31 -5.88
N SER A 128 -54.38 23.28 -5.93
CA SER A 128 -54.62 24.65 -5.49
C SER A 128 -55.78 25.30 -6.25
N LEU A 129 -55.84 25.13 -7.58
CA LEU A 129 -56.94 25.64 -8.39
C LEU A 129 -58.28 25.00 -8.03
N THR A 130 -58.29 23.69 -7.77
CA THR A 130 -59.50 22.95 -7.39
C THR A 130 -60.02 23.41 -6.04
N ILE A 131 -59.14 23.57 -5.05
CA ILE A 131 -59.49 24.11 -3.73
C ILE A 131 -60.07 25.51 -3.84
N SER A 132 -59.48 26.38 -4.67
CA SER A 132 -59.99 27.74 -4.90
C SER A 132 -61.42 27.74 -5.45
N LYS A 133 -61.70 26.91 -6.46
CA LYS A 133 -63.06 26.80 -7.04
C LYS A 133 -64.08 26.27 -6.03
N MET A 134 -63.70 25.28 -5.23
CA MET A 134 -64.58 24.77 -4.16
C MET A 134 -64.86 25.86 -3.12
N LYS A 135 -63.85 26.63 -2.71
CA LYS A 135 -64.00 27.72 -1.76
C LYS A 135 -64.97 28.79 -2.26
N GLU A 136 -64.84 29.23 -3.50
CA GLU A 136 -65.75 30.19 -4.13
C GLU A 136 -67.19 29.67 -4.17
N SER A 137 -67.38 28.39 -4.53
CA SER A 137 -68.70 27.75 -4.52
C SER A 137 -69.33 27.76 -3.13
N TYR A 138 -68.57 27.45 -2.09
CA TYR A 138 -69.06 27.44 -0.71
C TYR A 138 -69.37 28.83 -0.17
N GLU A 139 -68.57 29.85 -0.51
CA GLU A 139 -68.85 31.24 -0.12
C GLU A 139 -70.18 31.73 -0.72
N VAL A 140 -70.49 31.37 -1.97
CA VAL A 140 -71.77 31.69 -2.61
C VAL A 140 -72.95 31.00 -1.91
N GLU A 141 -72.80 29.73 -1.54
CA GLU A 141 -73.85 28.95 -0.88
C GLU A 141 -74.12 29.43 0.55
N ILE A 142 -73.07 29.79 1.29
CA ILE A 142 -73.18 30.44 2.61
C ILE A 142 -73.95 31.77 2.50
N GLY A 143 -73.65 32.59 1.48
CA GLY A 143 -74.35 33.85 1.24
C GLY A 143 -75.85 33.66 0.96
N LYS A 144 -76.22 32.65 0.17
CA LYS A 144 -77.64 32.30 -0.07
C LYS A 144 -78.33 31.90 1.23
N LEU A 145 -77.74 31.00 2.00
CA LEU A 145 -78.32 30.53 3.26
C LEU A 145 -78.49 31.67 4.29
N GLN A 146 -77.54 32.61 4.35
CA GLN A 146 -77.68 33.80 5.20
C GLN A 146 -78.82 34.71 4.74
N SER A 147 -79.04 34.87 3.43
CA SER A 147 -80.16 35.65 2.91
C SER A 147 -81.52 35.01 3.24
N GLU A 148 -81.64 33.70 3.07
CA GLU A 148 -82.85 32.93 3.43
C GLU A 148 -83.14 33.02 4.93
N LEU A 149 -82.10 32.90 5.78
CA LEU A 149 -82.24 33.02 7.23
C LEU A 149 -82.75 34.41 7.65
N ASN A 150 -82.26 35.46 7.00
CA ASN A 150 -82.73 36.84 7.26
C ASN A 150 -84.19 37.03 6.85
N GLU A 151 -84.62 36.44 5.73
CA GLU A 151 -86.01 36.49 5.28
C GLU A 151 -86.94 35.75 6.26
N VAL A 152 -86.56 34.56 6.72
CA VAL A 152 -87.32 33.80 7.72
C VAL A 152 -87.43 34.58 9.03
N LYS A 153 -86.33 35.23 9.46
CA LYS A 153 -86.32 36.07 10.66
C LYS A 153 -87.25 37.28 10.54
N ALA A 154 -87.31 37.90 9.36
CA ALA A 154 -88.25 38.99 9.07
C ALA A 154 -89.71 38.51 9.08
N LYS A 155 -90.00 37.38 8.44
CA LYS A 155 -91.34 36.77 8.43
C LYS A 155 -91.81 36.40 9.85
N ASN A 156 -90.91 35.86 10.68
CA ASN A 156 -91.21 35.50 12.06
C ASN A 156 -91.46 36.74 12.94
N SER A 157 -90.74 37.83 12.67
CA SER A 157 -90.98 39.12 13.34
C SER A 157 -92.35 39.72 12.95
N ALA A 158 -92.73 39.64 11.68
CA ALA A 158 -94.05 40.06 11.21
C ALA A 158 -95.19 39.20 11.80
N LEU A 159 -94.99 37.87 11.91
CA LEU A 159 -95.96 36.97 12.53
C LEU A 159 -96.16 37.31 14.03
N LYS A 160 -95.08 37.70 14.72
CA LYS A 160 -95.11 38.08 16.14
C LYS A 160 -95.88 39.40 16.39
N GLU A 161 -95.87 40.34 15.45
CA GLU A 161 -96.72 41.54 15.50
C GLU A 161 -98.19 41.22 15.20
N VAL A 162 -98.48 40.34 14.24
CA VAL A 162 -99.86 39.92 13.92
C VAL A 162 -100.50 39.16 15.10
N VAL A 163 -99.73 38.37 15.85
CA VAL A 163 -100.23 37.62 17.03
C VAL A 163 -100.44 38.53 18.26
N THR A 164 -99.83 39.72 18.32
CA THR A 164 -99.97 40.65 19.45
C THR A 164 -101.03 41.73 19.25
N GLY A 165 -101.67 41.79 18.07
CA GLY A 165 -102.70 42.78 17.78
C GLY A 165 -103.84 42.24 16.94
N HIS A 166 -104.72 41.41 17.50
CA HIS A 166 -106.14 41.36 17.11
C HIS A 166 -107.01 40.73 18.21
N GLY A 167 -107.91 41.55 18.76
CA GLY A 167 -109.00 41.14 19.64
C GLY A 167 -110.29 41.87 19.22
N LYS A 168 -111.40 41.10 19.20
CA LYS A 168 -112.80 41.41 18.77
C LYS A 168 -113.05 41.13 17.27
N SER A 169 -113.63 40.00 16.85
CA SER A 169 -114.96 39.39 17.09
C SER A 169 -116.11 40.05 16.31
N ALA A 170 -116.35 39.61 15.06
CA ALA A 170 -117.68 39.28 14.51
C ALA A 170 -117.64 38.88 13.01
N GLU A 171 -116.93 37.81 12.63
CA GLU A 171 -117.23 37.06 11.38
C GLU A 171 -116.86 35.56 11.53
N LEU A 172 -117.30 34.97 12.65
CA LEU A 172 -116.80 33.70 13.22
C LEU A 172 -117.23 32.40 12.52
N GLY A 173 -117.66 32.47 11.26
CA GLY A 173 -117.96 31.28 10.44
C GLY A 173 -116.89 31.02 9.37
N GLY A 174 -116.45 32.08 8.68
CA GLY A 174 -115.36 32.04 7.70
C GLY A 174 -114.00 32.12 8.35
N GLU A 175 -113.84 33.00 9.36
CA GLU A 175 -112.56 33.22 10.05
C GLU A 175 -112.09 32.02 10.86
N VAL A 176 -113.00 31.21 11.43
CA VAL A 176 -112.63 30.00 12.18
C VAL A 176 -112.13 28.90 11.24
N ASN A 177 -112.73 28.76 10.05
CA ASN A 177 -112.20 27.86 9.02
C ASN A 177 -110.88 28.39 8.45
N GLU A 178 -110.74 29.71 8.24
CA GLU A 178 -109.49 30.32 7.77
C GLU A 178 -108.37 30.22 8.82
N VAL A 179 -108.67 30.41 10.11
CA VAL A 179 -107.72 30.19 11.22
C VAL A 179 -107.39 28.71 11.36
N LYS A 180 -108.35 27.80 11.18
CA LYS A 180 -108.12 26.35 11.21
C LYS A 180 -107.25 25.89 10.03
N ASP A 181 -107.47 26.45 8.84
CA ASP A 181 -106.64 26.20 7.66
C ASP A 181 -105.24 26.78 7.85
N LYS A 182 -105.10 27.97 8.43
CA LYS A 182 -103.80 28.57 8.80
C LYS A 182 -103.08 27.79 9.89
N VAL A 183 -103.78 27.25 10.89
CA VAL A 183 -103.20 26.39 11.93
C VAL A 183 -102.74 25.07 11.32
N ALA A 184 -103.53 24.45 10.43
CA ALA A 184 -103.11 23.24 9.72
C ALA A 184 -101.93 23.50 8.76
N GLU A 185 -101.85 24.68 8.15
CA GLU A 185 -100.71 25.10 7.33
C GLU A 185 -99.47 25.36 8.18
N LEU A 186 -99.62 25.96 9.37
CA LEU A 186 -98.54 26.18 10.33
C LEU A 186 -98.03 24.87 10.93
N ASP A 187 -98.90 23.91 11.25
CA ASP A 187 -98.50 22.57 11.69
C ASP A 187 -97.70 21.85 10.59
N LYS A 188 -98.15 21.90 9.33
CA LYS A 188 -97.38 21.35 8.20
C LYS A 188 -96.02 22.05 8.02
N LYS A 189 -95.95 23.37 8.20
CA LYS A 189 -94.70 24.12 8.14
C LYS A 189 -93.77 23.79 9.31
N MET A 190 -94.32 23.59 10.50
CA MET A 190 -93.58 23.19 11.70
C MET A 190 -93.00 21.78 11.53
N GLU A 191 -93.76 20.83 11.01
CA GLU A 191 -93.27 19.48 10.68
C GLU A 191 -92.21 19.48 9.56
N ALA A 192 -92.38 20.34 8.55
CA ALA A 192 -91.35 20.53 7.52
C ALA A 192 -90.07 21.15 8.11
N GLU A 193 -90.20 22.10 9.03
CA GLU A 193 -89.06 22.76 9.65
C GLU A 193 -88.34 21.86 10.66
N THR A 194 -89.06 21.04 11.44
CA THR A 194 -88.43 20.01 12.30
C THR A 194 -87.69 18.97 11.48
N THR A 195 -88.22 18.59 10.31
CA THR A 195 -87.52 17.72 9.35
C THR A 195 -86.25 18.38 8.82
N ARG A 196 -86.32 19.65 8.39
CA ARG A 196 -85.16 20.42 7.93
C ARG A 196 -84.11 20.61 9.04
N GLN A 197 -84.55 20.83 10.27
CA GLN A 197 -83.68 20.93 11.44
C GLN A 197 -82.94 19.61 11.70
N ALA A 198 -83.62 18.46 11.58
CA ALA A 198 -83.00 17.15 11.71
C ALA A 198 -81.97 16.88 10.60
N GLU A 199 -82.26 17.29 9.36
CA GLU A 199 -81.33 17.19 8.23
C GLU A 199 -80.08 18.06 8.44
N LEU A 200 -80.24 19.29 8.95
CA LEU A 200 -79.10 20.18 9.28
C LEU A 200 -78.23 19.60 10.39
N VAL A 201 -78.81 18.98 11.42
CA VAL A 201 -78.06 18.29 12.47
C VAL A 201 -77.29 17.10 11.88
N ALA A 202 -77.91 16.31 11.01
CA ALA A 202 -77.25 15.20 10.33
C ALA A 202 -76.12 15.66 9.40
N PHE A 203 -76.25 16.82 8.76
CA PHE A 203 -75.19 17.44 7.95
C PHE A 203 -74.04 17.94 8.83
N SER A 204 -74.33 18.62 9.93
CA SER A 204 -73.32 19.09 10.89
C SER A 204 -72.51 17.94 11.48
N ASN A 205 -73.14 16.81 11.77
CA ASN A 205 -72.44 15.62 12.27
C ASN A 205 -71.50 15.02 11.21
N ARG A 206 -71.92 14.99 9.94
CA ARG A 206 -71.06 14.55 8.82
C ARG A 206 -69.87 15.47 8.63
N LEU A 207 -70.07 16.79 8.74
CA LEU A 207 -68.99 17.76 8.64
C LEU A 207 -67.95 17.57 9.76
N ALA A 208 -68.40 17.40 11.00
CA ALA A 208 -67.53 17.16 12.14
C ALA A 208 -66.75 15.83 12.04
N GLU A 209 -67.28 14.84 11.31
CA GLU A 209 -66.60 13.58 11.04
C GLU A 209 -65.53 13.73 9.95
N GLU A 210 -65.81 14.46 8.88
CA GLU A 210 -64.81 14.82 7.86
C GLU A 210 -63.68 15.68 8.43
N GLU A 211 -63.99 16.67 9.29
CA GLU A 211 -62.96 17.46 9.99
C GLU A 211 -62.04 16.58 10.84
N ARG A 212 -62.59 15.59 11.56
CA ARG A 212 -61.80 14.61 12.32
C ARG A 212 -60.95 13.73 11.41
N ARG A 213 -61.46 13.32 10.25
CA ARG A 213 -60.70 12.52 9.27
C ARG A 213 -59.51 13.30 8.72
N LEU A 214 -59.74 14.54 8.29
CA LEU A 214 -58.70 15.42 7.76
C LEU A 214 -57.63 15.76 8.81
N ALA A 215 -58.04 15.98 10.07
CA ALA A 215 -57.08 16.19 11.16
C ALA A 215 -56.17 14.96 11.36
N ALA A 216 -56.73 13.75 11.34
CA ALA A 216 -55.96 12.51 11.46
C ALA A 216 -55.00 12.32 10.26
N GLU A 217 -55.44 12.66 9.06
CA GLU A 217 -54.61 12.60 7.85
C GLU A 217 -53.45 13.62 7.89
N ALA A 218 -53.71 14.84 8.36
CA ALA A 218 -52.67 15.85 8.56
C ALA A 218 -51.62 15.43 9.59
N ASP A 219 -52.04 14.80 10.69
CA ASP A 219 -51.12 14.26 11.70
C ASP A 219 -50.27 13.11 11.14
N ALA A 220 -50.86 12.25 10.30
CA ALA A 220 -50.12 11.17 9.63
C ALA A 220 -49.07 11.71 8.66
N LEU A 221 -49.43 12.69 7.82
CA LEU A 221 -48.49 13.34 6.89
C LEU A 221 -47.37 14.08 7.64
N LYS A 222 -47.68 14.70 8.77
CA LYS A 222 -46.68 15.34 9.62
C LYS A 222 -45.68 14.32 10.18
N ALA A 223 -46.16 13.17 10.66
CA ALA A 223 -45.29 12.09 11.14
C ALA A 223 -44.41 11.51 10.02
N GLU A 224 -44.96 11.36 8.82
CA GLU A 224 -44.21 10.91 7.65
C GLU A 224 -43.11 11.92 7.26
N ARG A 225 -43.44 13.22 7.26
CA ARG A 225 -42.46 14.29 7.03
C ARG A 225 -41.32 14.26 8.05
N GLU A 226 -41.64 14.08 9.34
CA GLU A 226 -40.61 13.99 10.39
C GLU A 226 -39.69 12.79 10.20
N ARG A 227 -40.24 11.64 9.76
CA ARG A 227 -39.46 10.45 9.42
C ARG A 227 -38.52 10.69 8.24
N LEU A 228 -39.01 11.29 7.16
CA LEU A 228 -38.19 11.61 5.98
C LEU A 228 -37.08 12.60 6.30
N VAL A 229 -37.33 13.57 7.17
CA VAL A 229 -36.30 14.51 7.65
C VAL A 229 -35.20 13.78 8.43
N ALA A 230 -35.57 12.83 9.30
CA ALA A 230 -34.59 12.02 10.03
C ALA A 230 -33.73 11.17 9.08
N GLU A 231 -34.37 10.52 8.10
CA GLU A 231 -33.67 9.72 7.08
C GLU A 231 -32.72 10.57 6.22
N ALA A 232 -33.12 11.79 5.86
CA ALA A 232 -32.27 12.72 5.11
C ALA A 232 -31.01 13.14 5.90
N GLU A 233 -31.14 13.39 7.21
CA GLU A 233 -29.99 13.70 8.07
C GLU A 233 -29.05 12.49 8.25
N ASP A 234 -29.60 11.27 8.38
CA ASP A 234 -28.80 10.04 8.41
C ASP A 234 -28.02 9.82 7.10
N LEU A 235 -28.67 10.02 5.94
CA LEU A 235 -28.02 9.93 4.63
C LEU A 235 -26.93 11.00 4.46
N LYS A 236 -27.15 12.21 4.97
CA LYS A 236 -26.15 13.30 4.96
C LYS A 236 -24.95 12.97 5.84
N ALA A 237 -25.17 12.37 7.00
CA ALA A 237 -24.11 11.86 7.86
C ALA A 237 -23.33 10.71 7.17
N GLY A 238 -24.04 9.78 6.54
CA GLY A 238 -23.46 8.70 5.74
C GLY A 238 -22.57 9.23 4.60
N ARG A 239 -23.07 10.20 3.82
CA ARG A 239 -22.29 10.86 2.75
C ARG A 239 -21.01 11.50 3.30
N LYS A 240 -21.07 12.17 4.45
CA LYS A 240 -19.89 12.78 5.07
C LYS A 240 -18.87 11.71 5.47
N SER A 241 -19.32 10.60 6.08
CA SER A 241 -18.45 9.48 6.44
C SER A 241 -17.73 8.89 5.22
N VAL A 242 -18.47 8.62 4.14
CA VAL A 242 -17.90 8.10 2.88
C VAL A 242 -16.89 9.07 2.30
N LYS A 243 -17.16 10.38 2.34
CA LYS A 243 -16.21 11.40 1.88
C LYS A 243 -14.91 11.38 2.69
N ASP A 244 -15.00 11.25 4.01
CA ASP A 244 -13.82 11.20 4.88
C ASP A 244 -13.00 9.92 4.65
N GLU A 245 -13.65 8.78 4.37
CA GLU A 245 -12.98 7.53 3.97
C GLU A 245 -12.28 7.64 2.61
N TRP A 246 -12.92 8.28 1.63
CA TRP A 246 -12.31 8.56 0.32
C TRP A 246 -11.01 9.36 0.45
N VAL A 247 -11.02 10.41 1.29
CA VAL A 247 -9.80 11.21 1.55
C VAL A 247 -8.69 10.35 2.17
N LYS A 248 -9.03 9.44 3.09
CA LYS A 248 -8.04 8.51 3.67
C LYS A 248 -7.45 7.57 2.61
N LEU A 249 -8.29 7.01 1.75
CA LEU A 249 -7.86 6.12 0.66
C LEU A 249 -6.96 6.85 -0.33
N GLU A 250 -7.27 8.10 -0.66
CA GLU A 250 -6.45 8.93 -1.56
C GLU A 250 -5.06 9.22 -0.96
N MET A 251 -5.00 9.52 0.34
CA MET A 251 -3.73 9.69 1.06
C MET A 251 -2.93 8.40 1.15
N GLU A 252 -3.60 7.25 1.30
CA GLU A 252 -2.96 5.94 1.30
C GLU A 252 -2.41 5.55 -0.07
N LYS A 253 -3.18 5.79 -1.15
CA LYS A 253 -2.71 5.64 -2.52
C LYS A 253 -1.48 6.50 -2.78
N SER A 254 -1.51 7.77 -2.39
CA SER A 254 -0.36 8.68 -2.54
C SER A 254 0.88 8.19 -1.78
N ARG A 255 0.70 7.64 -0.56
CA ARG A 255 1.80 7.02 0.20
C ARG A 255 2.35 5.78 -0.49
N HIS A 256 1.48 4.94 -1.05
CA HIS A 256 1.87 3.75 -1.79
C HIS A 256 2.67 4.12 -3.05
N ASP A 257 2.20 5.07 -3.85
CA ASP A 257 2.88 5.53 -5.06
C ASP A 257 4.28 6.10 -4.74
N LEU A 258 4.40 6.88 -3.66
CA LEU A 258 5.69 7.37 -3.17
C LEU A 258 6.62 6.24 -2.75
N HIS A 259 6.11 5.23 -2.03
CA HIS A 259 6.88 4.07 -1.60
C HIS A 259 7.37 3.24 -2.80
N VAL A 260 6.50 2.99 -3.79
CA VAL A 260 6.86 2.29 -5.03
C VAL A 260 7.95 3.05 -5.79
N SER A 261 7.80 4.37 -5.94
CA SER A 261 8.79 5.21 -6.62
C SER A 261 10.15 5.19 -5.91
N THR A 262 10.15 5.34 -4.58
CA THR A 262 11.37 5.30 -3.75
C THR A 262 12.06 3.94 -3.85
N THR A 263 11.30 2.85 -3.80
CA THR A 263 11.83 1.48 -3.90
C THR A 263 12.42 1.21 -5.28
N LYS A 264 11.75 1.67 -6.35
CA LYS A 264 12.25 1.57 -7.73
C LYS A 264 13.56 2.34 -7.91
N GLN A 265 13.67 3.52 -7.32
CA GLN A 265 14.91 4.31 -7.32
C GLN A 265 16.03 3.58 -6.58
N SER A 266 15.75 3.06 -5.39
CA SER A 266 16.73 2.27 -4.63
C SER A 266 17.24 1.06 -5.41
N TYR A 267 16.37 0.37 -6.13
CA TYR A 267 16.77 -0.77 -6.97
C TYR A 267 17.69 -0.33 -8.11
N ALA A 268 17.37 0.79 -8.78
CA ALA A 268 18.21 1.36 -9.83
C ALA A 268 19.58 1.80 -9.29
N ASP A 269 19.64 2.36 -8.08
CA ASP A 269 20.89 2.74 -7.42
C ASP A 269 21.75 1.52 -7.09
N CYS A 270 21.14 0.46 -6.54
CA CYS A 270 21.84 -0.82 -6.30
C CYS A 270 22.37 -1.42 -7.61
N GLN A 271 21.59 -1.38 -8.69
CA GLN A 271 22.01 -1.90 -9.99
C GLN A 271 23.23 -1.12 -10.53
N ARG A 272 23.20 0.21 -10.45
CA ARG A 272 24.35 1.06 -10.83
C ARG A 272 25.60 0.76 -10.01
N ALA A 273 25.46 0.55 -8.70
CA ALA A 273 26.59 0.19 -7.84
C ALA A 273 27.18 -1.19 -8.20
N ILE A 274 26.32 -2.17 -8.51
CA ILE A 274 26.74 -3.50 -8.96
C ILE A 274 27.52 -3.40 -10.27
N ASP A 275 27.03 -2.63 -11.24
CA ASP A 275 27.68 -2.51 -12.54
C ASP A 275 29.02 -1.76 -12.44
N THR A 276 29.08 -0.70 -11.63
CA THR A 276 30.36 -0.03 -11.29
C THR A 276 31.37 -1.00 -10.66
N ALA A 277 30.93 -1.81 -9.70
CA ALA A 277 31.80 -2.79 -9.04
C ALA A 277 32.29 -3.89 -10.00
N LYS A 278 31.49 -4.28 -10.99
CA LYS A 278 31.91 -5.22 -12.05
C LYS A 278 32.98 -4.59 -12.93
N ASP A 279 32.80 -3.35 -13.36
CA ASP A 279 33.77 -2.64 -14.19
C ASP A 279 35.11 -2.49 -13.46
N ASP A 280 35.08 -2.07 -12.18
CA ASP A 280 36.28 -1.96 -11.34
C ASP A 280 37.00 -3.30 -11.18
N ARG A 281 36.23 -4.38 -10.97
CA ARG A 281 36.79 -5.74 -10.87
C ARG A 281 37.46 -6.15 -12.17
N ASP A 282 36.84 -5.89 -13.31
CA ASP A 282 37.37 -6.27 -14.62
C ASP A 282 38.64 -5.46 -14.95
N VAL A 283 38.70 -4.18 -14.57
CA VAL A 283 39.93 -3.37 -14.61
C VAL A 283 41.02 -3.95 -13.72
N ALA A 284 40.69 -4.31 -12.48
CA ALA A 284 41.64 -4.92 -11.55
C ALA A 284 42.21 -6.25 -12.07
N ILE A 285 41.37 -7.08 -12.71
CA ILE A 285 41.79 -8.34 -13.33
C ILE A 285 42.78 -8.07 -14.48
N LYS A 286 42.51 -7.09 -15.35
CA LYS A 286 43.42 -6.70 -16.44
C LYS A 286 44.77 -6.21 -15.90
N ASN A 287 44.75 -5.32 -14.91
CA ASN A 287 45.96 -4.80 -14.28
C ASN A 287 46.77 -5.92 -13.61
N ALA A 288 46.12 -6.84 -12.91
CA ALA A 288 46.78 -8.01 -12.32
C ALA A 288 47.40 -8.92 -13.40
N GLY A 289 46.74 -9.06 -14.56
CA GLY A 289 47.30 -9.77 -15.72
C GLY A 289 48.58 -9.12 -16.25
N TYR A 290 48.58 -7.79 -16.40
CA TYR A 290 49.74 -7.03 -16.83
C TYR A 290 50.92 -7.15 -15.85
N LEU A 291 50.66 -6.97 -14.55
CA LEU A 291 51.69 -7.10 -13.51
C LEU A 291 52.27 -8.52 -13.45
N ARG A 292 51.47 -9.56 -13.67
CA ARG A 292 51.98 -10.94 -13.76
C ARG A 292 52.93 -11.10 -14.94
N TYR A 293 52.56 -10.56 -16.10
CA TYR A 293 53.40 -10.60 -17.30
C TYR A 293 54.75 -9.89 -17.06
N GLU A 294 54.73 -8.67 -16.51
CA GLU A 294 55.97 -7.94 -16.17
C GLU A 294 56.82 -8.71 -15.17
N ARG A 295 56.21 -9.25 -14.11
CA ARG A 295 56.93 -10.05 -13.12
C ARG A 295 57.58 -11.28 -13.76
N ASP A 296 56.88 -11.98 -14.64
CA ASP A 296 57.42 -13.17 -15.30
C ASP A 296 58.60 -12.81 -16.24
N GLN A 297 58.55 -11.64 -16.90
CA GLN A 297 59.70 -11.11 -17.64
C GLN A 297 60.89 -10.80 -16.73
N GLU A 298 60.67 -10.16 -15.59
CA GLU A 298 61.73 -9.83 -14.64
C GLU A 298 62.34 -11.09 -14.00
N ILE A 299 61.53 -12.11 -13.69
CA ILE A 299 62.03 -13.41 -13.25
C ILE A 299 62.93 -14.04 -14.32
N LYS A 300 62.53 -13.97 -15.59
CA LYS A 300 63.34 -14.47 -16.70
C LYS A 300 64.68 -13.75 -16.78
N ARG A 301 64.68 -12.41 -16.76
CA ARG A 301 65.91 -11.59 -16.75
C ARG A 301 66.82 -11.90 -15.56
N ALA A 302 66.23 -12.04 -14.37
CA ALA A 302 66.98 -12.37 -13.16
C ALA A 302 67.65 -13.75 -13.26
N ASN A 303 66.95 -14.76 -13.82
CA ASN A 303 67.51 -16.08 -14.04
C ASN A 303 68.66 -16.06 -15.06
N GLU A 304 68.50 -15.34 -16.18
CA GLU A 304 69.57 -15.16 -17.18
C GLU A 304 70.82 -14.51 -16.56
N LEU A 305 70.63 -13.45 -15.77
CA LEU A 305 71.73 -12.78 -15.06
C LEU A 305 72.40 -13.71 -14.04
N LYS A 306 71.62 -14.51 -13.30
CA LYS A 306 72.15 -15.49 -12.36
C LYS A 306 73.02 -16.53 -13.07
N MET A 307 72.55 -17.08 -14.18
CA MET A 307 73.32 -18.07 -14.97
C MET A 307 74.64 -17.49 -15.49
N LYS A 308 74.64 -16.23 -15.95
CA LYS A 308 75.87 -15.52 -16.30
C LYS A 308 76.81 -15.41 -15.10
N LEU A 309 76.30 -14.94 -13.96
CA LEU A 309 77.10 -14.71 -12.77
C LEU A 309 77.74 -16.01 -12.27
N ASP A 310 76.98 -17.10 -12.21
CA ASP A 310 77.48 -18.42 -11.80
C ASP A 310 78.59 -18.92 -12.75
N SER A 311 78.45 -18.66 -14.05
CA SER A 311 79.48 -19.01 -15.05
C SER A 311 80.73 -18.15 -14.91
N TYR A 312 80.56 -16.84 -14.69
CA TYR A 312 81.69 -15.95 -14.44
C TYR A 312 82.43 -16.32 -13.16
N ALA A 313 81.71 -16.65 -12.08
CA ALA A 313 82.31 -17.10 -10.83
C ALA A 313 83.17 -18.35 -11.08
N ALA A 314 82.63 -19.37 -11.75
CA ALA A 314 83.38 -20.59 -12.06
C ALA A 314 84.63 -20.33 -12.92
N CYS A 315 84.52 -19.42 -13.90
CA CYS A 315 85.66 -19.02 -14.73
C CYS A 315 86.72 -18.27 -13.91
N CYS A 316 86.31 -17.30 -13.09
CA CYS A 316 87.20 -16.55 -12.21
C CYS A 316 87.91 -17.46 -11.20
N ASP A 317 87.19 -18.41 -10.59
CA ASP A 317 87.78 -19.38 -9.66
C ASP A 317 88.84 -20.25 -10.36
N THR A 318 88.59 -20.63 -11.62
CA THR A 318 89.55 -21.38 -12.44
C THR A 318 90.77 -20.54 -12.79
N GLU A 319 90.58 -19.29 -13.21
CA GLU A 319 91.68 -18.35 -13.47
C GLU A 319 92.52 -18.13 -12.21
N HIS A 320 91.87 -17.96 -11.05
CA HIS A 320 92.56 -17.80 -9.77
C HIS A 320 93.34 -19.05 -9.34
N CYS A 321 92.81 -20.24 -9.59
CA CYS A 321 93.49 -21.51 -9.34
C CYS A 321 94.79 -21.60 -10.16
N ILE A 322 94.72 -21.27 -11.46
CA ILE A 322 95.88 -21.22 -12.36
C ILE A 322 96.89 -20.15 -11.91
N GLU A 323 96.43 -18.93 -11.63
CA GLU A 323 97.26 -17.82 -11.15
C GLU A 323 98.02 -18.21 -9.87
N THR A 324 97.34 -18.85 -8.92
CA THR A 324 97.94 -19.33 -7.67
C THR A 324 99.02 -20.38 -7.92
N PHE A 325 98.74 -21.36 -8.78
CA PHE A 325 99.70 -22.40 -9.14
C PHE A 325 100.96 -21.82 -9.81
N VAL A 326 100.79 -20.89 -10.75
CA VAL A 326 101.90 -20.25 -11.47
C VAL A 326 102.66 -19.30 -10.56
N GLY A 327 101.99 -18.53 -9.71
CA GLY A 327 102.61 -17.56 -8.80
C GLY A 327 103.53 -18.18 -7.76
N LYS A 328 103.25 -19.41 -7.32
CA LYS A 328 104.17 -20.19 -6.47
C LYS A 328 105.48 -20.57 -7.18
N ARG A 329 105.50 -20.58 -8.52
CA ARG A 329 106.58 -21.17 -9.33
C ARG A 329 107.34 -20.16 -10.19
N ILE A 330 106.74 -19.00 -10.47
CA ILE A 330 107.32 -17.95 -11.31
C ILE A 330 107.24 -16.61 -10.57
N HIS A 331 108.40 -16.04 -10.22
CA HIS A 331 108.45 -14.79 -9.43
C HIS A 331 107.80 -13.58 -10.12
N ASP A 332 107.92 -13.51 -11.45
CA ASP A 332 107.41 -12.41 -12.30
C ASP A 332 106.09 -12.76 -13.01
N TYR A 333 105.31 -13.73 -12.51
CA TYR A 333 104.11 -14.23 -13.19
C TYR A 333 103.06 -13.16 -13.50
N LEU A 334 102.98 -12.09 -12.70
CA LEU A 334 102.08 -10.96 -12.93
C LEU A 334 102.39 -10.17 -14.20
N LYS A 335 103.61 -10.29 -14.75
CA LYS A 335 103.98 -9.70 -16.05
C LYS A 335 103.53 -10.56 -17.23
N MET A 336 103.06 -11.79 -16.97
CA MET A 336 102.55 -12.70 -17.98
C MET A 336 101.07 -12.46 -18.22
N SER A 337 100.65 -12.51 -19.48
CA SER A 337 99.24 -12.57 -19.85
C SER A 337 98.59 -13.85 -19.33
N ARG A 338 97.27 -13.83 -19.13
CA ARG A 338 96.52 -15.01 -18.67
C ARG A 338 96.73 -16.23 -19.57
N GLN A 339 96.80 -16.02 -20.89
CA GLN A 339 97.04 -17.09 -21.84
C GLN A 339 98.45 -17.69 -21.68
N GLU A 340 99.46 -16.87 -21.37
CA GLU A 340 100.82 -17.36 -21.09
C GLU A 340 100.87 -18.14 -19.78
N GLN A 341 100.14 -17.71 -18.75
CA GLN A 341 100.04 -18.45 -17.49
C GLN A 341 99.38 -19.82 -17.69
N CYS A 342 98.30 -19.89 -18.47
CA CYS A 342 97.68 -21.17 -18.83
C CYS A 342 98.63 -22.10 -19.61
N ARG A 343 99.45 -21.56 -20.52
CA ARG A 343 100.46 -22.36 -21.24
C ARG A 343 101.48 -22.99 -20.29
N VAL A 344 101.87 -22.29 -19.22
CA VAL A 344 102.78 -22.86 -18.21
C VAL A 344 102.18 -24.11 -17.56
N VAL A 345 100.90 -24.07 -17.20
CA VAL A 345 100.19 -25.21 -16.62
C VAL A 345 100.14 -26.38 -17.61
N VAL A 346 99.78 -26.13 -18.87
CA VAL A 346 99.74 -27.15 -19.93
C VAL A 346 101.12 -27.77 -20.16
N GLU A 347 102.17 -26.96 -20.28
CA GLU A 347 103.55 -27.46 -20.49
C GLU A 347 104.07 -28.26 -19.30
N LYS A 348 103.60 -27.97 -18.07
CA LYS A 348 103.86 -28.79 -16.89
C LYS A 348 103.11 -30.12 -16.97
N MET A 349 101.84 -30.10 -17.35
CA MET A 349 101.05 -31.33 -17.55
C MET A 349 101.66 -32.22 -18.64
N LYS A 350 102.16 -31.66 -19.75
CA LYS A 350 102.82 -32.43 -20.82
C LYS A 350 104.02 -33.25 -20.31
N LYS A 351 104.69 -32.80 -19.25
CA LYS A 351 105.82 -33.53 -18.64
C LYS A 351 105.39 -34.69 -17.74
N ILE A 352 104.21 -34.60 -17.13
CA ILE A 352 103.68 -35.59 -16.19
C ILE A 352 102.78 -36.59 -16.92
N ASN A 353 101.77 -36.11 -17.63
CA ASN A 353 100.86 -36.91 -18.44
C ASN A 353 100.53 -36.22 -19.78
N PRO A 354 101.20 -36.61 -20.89
CA PRO A 354 100.97 -36.03 -22.20
C PRO A 354 99.54 -36.17 -22.72
N LYS A 355 98.79 -37.22 -22.34
CA LYS A 355 97.42 -37.44 -22.80
C LYS A 355 96.45 -36.42 -22.18
N ASP A 356 96.55 -36.25 -20.86
CA ASP A 356 95.69 -35.31 -20.13
C ASP A 356 96.05 -33.85 -20.46
N ALA A 357 97.30 -33.59 -20.84
CA ALA A 357 97.74 -32.27 -21.25
C ALA A 357 97.03 -31.77 -22.53
N VAL A 358 96.74 -32.66 -23.49
CA VAL A 358 95.99 -32.31 -24.70
C VAL A 358 94.54 -31.95 -24.35
N SER A 359 93.90 -32.73 -23.47
CA SER A 359 92.54 -32.44 -22.98
C SER A 359 92.49 -31.12 -22.22
N LEU A 360 93.48 -30.88 -21.35
CA LEU A 360 93.60 -29.65 -20.56
C LEU A 360 93.79 -28.42 -21.45
N GLU A 361 94.63 -28.50 -22.49
CA GLU A 361 94.85 -27.41 -23.44
C GLU A 361 93.56 -27.09 -24.23
N GLN A 362 92.80 -28.12 -24.61
CA GLN A 362 91.50 -27.95 -25.26
C GLN A 362 90.47 -27.31 -24.33
N ASP A 363 90.33 -27.80 -23.10
CA ASP A 363 89.37 -27.25 -22.12
C ASP A 363 89.67 -25.79 -21.78
N ILE A 364 90.95 -25.42 -21.64
CA ILE A 364 91.37 -24.04 -21.41
C ILE A 364 90.95 -23.12 -22.57
N ASN A 365 91.19 -23.54 -23.82
CA ASN A 365 90.82 -22.75 -24.99
C ASN A 365 89.30 -22.58 -25.09
N GLU A 366 88.54 -23.66 -24.88
CA GLU A 366 87.08 -23.63 -24.92
C GLU A 366 86.47 -22.76 -23.81
N ILE A 367 87.10 -22.70 -22.62
CA ILE A 367 86.68 -21.77 -21.57
C ILE A 367 86.88 -20.31 -21.99
N PHE A 368 88.02 -19.96 -22.59
CA PHE A 368 88.26 -18.59 -23.04
C PHE A 368 87.31 -18.17 -24.16
N GLU A 369 87.02 -19.06 -25.10
CA GLU A 369 86.04 -18.82 -26.17
C GLU A 369 84.63 -18.61 -25.58
N THR A 370 84.19 -19.50 -24.69
CA THR A 370 82.87 -19.41 -24.06
C THR A 370 82.75 -18.18 -23.18
N ARG A 371 83.79 -17.82 -22.42
CA ARG A 371 83.83 -16.58 -21.61
C ARG A 371 83.71 -15.34 -22.50
N ASN A 372 84.44 -15.29 -23.61
CA ASN A 372 84.37 -14.16 -24.54
C ASN A 372 82.97 -14.07 -25.18
N LEU A 373 82.35 -15.20 -25.52
CA LEU A 373 80.98 -15.27 -26.01
C LEU A 373 80.00 -14.66 -24.98
N LEU A 374 80.08 -15.10 -23.72
CA LEU A 374 79.24 -14.60 -22.63
C LEU A 374 79.42 -13.09 -22.36
N CYS A 375 80.64 -12.57 -22.55
CA CYS A 375 80.99 -11.15 -22.34
C CYS A 375 80.47 -10.23 -23.44
N HIS A 376 80.52 -10.67 -24.69
CA HIS A 376 80.43 -9.76 -25.83
C HIS A 376 79.22 -10.01 -26.73
N GLU A 377 78.58 -11.18 -26.67
CA GLU A 377 77.43 -11.48 -27.52
C GLU A 377 76.08 -11.35 -26.79
N PRO A 378 75.17 -10.47 -27.27
CA PRO A 378 73.79 -10.44 -26.81
C PRO A 378 73.10 -11.79 -27.02
N GLY A 379 72.45 -12.33 -25.98
CA GLY A 379 71.77 -13.62 -26.04
C GLY A 379 72.68 -14.85 -26.00
N ALA A 380 73.98 -14.69 -25.71
CA ALA A 380 74.90 -15.82 -25.56
C ALA A 380 74.52 -16.79 -24.42
N VAL A 381 73.79 -16.33 -23.40
CA VAL A 381 73.33 -17.15 -22.27
C VAL A 381 72.50 -18.33 -22.75
N ASP A 382 71.53 -18.07 -23.63
CA ASP A 382 70.62 -19.11 -24.12
C ASP A 382 71.32 -20.13 -25.04
N LYS A 383 72.47 -19.75 -25.60
CA LYS A 383 73.27 -20.57 -26.53
C LYS A 383 74.40 -21.32 -25.83
N THR A 384 74.74 -20.93 -24.60
CA THR A 384 75.84 -21.53 -23.86
C THR A 384 75.33 -22.70 -23.04
N ASP A 385 75.95 -23.87 -23.22
CA ASP A 385 75.74 -24.97 -22.28
C ASP A 385 76.51 -24.68 -20.98
N HIS A 386 75.82 -23.96 -20.08
CA HIS A 386 76.37 -23.52 -18.81
C HIS A 386 76.80 -24.68 -17.90
N LEU A 387 76.14 -25.84 -18.00
CA LEU A 387 76.50 -27.01 -17.22
C LEU A 387 77.84 -27.58 -17.72
N SER A 388 77.96 -27.77 -19.03
CA SER A 388 79.21 -28.24 -19.64
C SER A 388 80.37 -27.26 -19.40
N PHE A 389 80.10 -25.95 -19.49
CA PHE A 389 81.09 -24.91 -19.21
C PHE A 389 81.58 -24.97 -17.75
N HIS A 390 80.66 -25.11 -16.79
CA HIS A 390 81.00 -25.24 -15.37
C HIS A 390 81.79 -26.53 -15.10
N GLN A 391 81.40 -27.65 -15.70
CA GLN A 391 82.11 -28.92 -15.58
C GLN A 391 83.56 -28.82 -16.08
N ARG A 392 83.80 -28.10 -17.17
CA ARG A 392 85.16 -27.83 -17.67
C ARG A 392 85.97 -26.97 -16.71
N CYS A 393 85.38 -25.92 -16.14
CA CYS A 393 86.02 -25.11 -15.10
C CYS A 393 86.51 -25.99 -13.94
N VAL A 394 85.63 -26.84 -13.41
CA VAL A 394 85.95 -27.78 -12.33
C VAL A 394 87.01 -28.80 -12.75
N SER A 395 86.93 -29.35 -13.96
CA SER A 395 87.92 -30.31 -14.50
C SER A 395 89.34 -29.70 -14.53
N ILE A 396 89.46 -28.46 -14.98
CA ILE A 396 90.74 -27.74 -15.02
C ILE A 396 91.26 -27.48 -13.62
N GLN A 397 90.40 -27.03 -12.70
CA GLN A 397 90.78 -26.83 -11.29
C GLN A 397 91.35 -28.13 -10.70
N GLN A 398 90.67 -29.26 -10.91
CA GLN A 398 91.14 -30.58 -10.47
C GLN A 398 92.47 -30.97 -11.11
N CYS A 399 92.68 -30.65 -12.39
CA CYS A 399 93.96 -30.87 -13.06
C CYS A 399 95.09 -30.03 -12.45
N VAL A 400 94.82 -28.77 -12.12
CA VAL A 400 95.79 -27.87 -11.48
C VAL A 400 96.11 -28.33 -10.06
N GLU A 401 95.11 -28.73 -9.29
CA GLU A 401 95.27 -29.32 -7.95
C GLU A 401 96.10 -30.62 -8.02
N TYR A 402 95.82 -31.50 -8.99
CA TYR A 402 96.62 -32.70 -9.22
C TYR A 402 98.08 -32.34 -9.53
N LEU A 403 98.32 -31.40 -10.44
CA LEU A 403 99.67 -30.91 -10.74
C LEU A 403 100.37 -30.35 -9.51
N GLU A 404 99.64 -29.68 -8.62
CA GLU A 404 100.19 -29.16 -7.36
C GLU A 404 100.71 -30.29 -6.48
N THR A 405 99.96 -31.40 -6.35
CA THR A 405 100.40 -32.58 -5.58
C THR A 405 101.55 -33.37 -6.20
N GLN A 406 101.81 -33.24 -7.51
CA GLN A 406 102.89 -33.93 -8.22
C GLN A 406 104.14 -33.07 -8.43
N CYS A 407 104.05 -31.76 -8.18
CA CYS A 407 105.14 -30.80 -8.39
C CYS A 407 105.80 -30.32 -7.09
N ASP A 408 105.30 -30.74 -5.93
CA ASP A 408 106.02 -30.74 -4.65
C ASP A 408 106.96 -31.96 -4.59
#